data_AF-A0A970CEI1-F1
#
_entry.id   AF-A0A970CEI1-F1
#
_cell.length_a   1.000
_cell.length_b   1.000
_cell.length_c   1.000
_cell.angle_alpha   90.00
_cell.angle_beta   90.00
_cell.angle_gamma   90.00
#
_symmetry.space_group_name_H-M   'P 1'
#
loop_
_entity.id
_entity.type
_entity.pdbx_description
1 polymer ?
#
loop_
_entity_poly.entity_id
_entity_poly.type
_entity_poly.pdbx_seq_one_letter_code
_entity_poly.pdbx_strand_id
1 'polypeptide(L)'
;LRRMIQDILFRETTTLGVRIHEVERVEIPRATESIETPYGPCRIKRAVDSQGERRATPEYEDCKRLAREYRVPIRRVYEDVLCLVREKD
;
A
#
# COMPACT_ATOMS: atom_id res chain seq x y z
N LEU A 1 7.68 14.20 -16.22
CA LEU A 1 6.55 14.05 -15.27
C LEU A 1 5.71 15.32 -15.15
N ARG A 2 6.27 16.47 -14.74
CA ARG A 2 5.52 17.73 -14.52
C ARG A 2 4.61 18.14 -15.68
N ARG A 3 5.15 18.26 -16.90
CA ARG A 3 4.37 18.64 -18.10
C ARG A 3 3.23 17.65 -18.40
N MET A 4 3.50 16.35 -18.30
CA MET A 4 2.48 15.32 -18.55
C MET A 4 1.27 15.44 -17.62
N ILE A 5 1.50 15.71 -16.33
CA ILE A 5 0.40 15.89 -15.36
C ILE A 5 -0.40 17.16 -15.69
N GLN A 6 0.26 18.25 -16.07
CA GLN A 6 -0.40 19.49 -16.49
C GLN A 6 -1.29 19.26 -17.72
N ASP A 7 -0.76 18.56 -18.73
CA ASP A 7 -1.50 18.26 -19.96
C ASP A 7 -2.75 17.40 -19.68
N ILE A 8 -2.66 16.45 -18.75
CA ILE A 8 -3.84 15.67 -18.30
C ILE A 8 -4.84 16.59 -17.59
N LEU A 9 -4.38 17.43 -16.66
CA LEU A 9 -5.29 18.31 -15.90
C LEU A 9 -6.04 19.30 -16.80
N PHE A 10 -5.37 19.91 -17.79
CA PHE A 10 -6.01 20.84 -18.71
C PHE A 10 -6.94 20.16 -19.71
N ARG A 11 -6.69 18.88 -20.04
CA ARG A 11 -7.56 18.12 -20.94
C ARG A 11 -8.80 17.57 -20.24
N GLU A 12 -8.64 17.03 -19.03
CA GLU A 12 -9.69 16.30 -18.33
C GLU A 12 -10.50 17.18 -17.37
N THR A 13 -10.11 18.44 -17.17
CA THR A 13 -10.80 19.37 -16.26
C THR A 13 -11.00 20.74 -16.92
N THR A 14 -11.87 21.57 -16.34
CA THR A 14 -12.09 22.96 -16.80
C THR A 14 -11.10 23.95 -16.20
N THR A 15 -10.06 23.49 -15.49
CA THR A 15 -9.12 24.40 -14.84
C THR A 15 -8.30 25.17 -15.87
N LEU A 16 -8.11 26.47 -15.65
CA LEU A 16 -7.29 27.34 -16.51
C LEU A 16 -5.83 27.41 -16.04
N GLY A 17 -5.49 26.81 -14.90
CA GLY A 17 -4.15 26.88 -14.33
C GLY A 17 -3.94 25.91 -13.19
N VAL A 18 -2.67 25.73 -12.82
CA VAL A 18 -2.27 24.89 -11.68
C VAL A 18 -1.26 25.65 -10.81
N ARG A 19 -1.38 25.51 -9.48
CA ARG A 19 -0.40 26.02 -8.51
C ARG A 19 0.51 24.87 -8.11
N ILE A 20 1.82 25.14 -8.00
CA ILE A 20 2.84 24.10 -7.76
C ILE A 20 3.73 24.57 -6.61
N HIS A 21 3.92 23.68 -5.63
CA HIS A 21 4.79 23.90 -4.48
C HIS A 21 5.75 22.71 -4.37
N GLU A 22 7.03 22.98 -4.16
CA GLU A 22 8.01 21.96 -3.84
C GLU A 22 7.92 21.63 -2.35
N VAL A 23 7.95 20.34 -2.03
CA VAL A 23 7.90 19.84 -0.65
C VAL A 23 8.96 18.77 -0.46
N GLU A 24 9.64 18.83 0.69
CA GLU A 24 10.55 17.78 1.12
C GLU A 24 9.78 16.69 1.86
N ARG A 25 10.18 15.43 1.65
CA ARG A 25 9.60 14.27 2.33
C ARG A 25 10.72 13.37 2.83
N VAL A 26 10.69 13.05 4.12
CA VAL A 26 11.54 12.02 4.72
C VAL A 26 10.71 10.75 4.83
N GLU A 27 11.24 9.64 4.32
CA GLU A 27 10.55 8.35 4.26
C GLU A 27 11.32 7.28 5.00
N ILE A 28 10.57 6.38 5.65
CA ILE A 28 11.13 5.14 6.18
C ILE A 28 11.32 4.17 5.00
N PRO A 29 12.51 3.57 4.83
CA PRO A 29 12.73 2.53 3.83
C PRO A 29 11.72 1.40 4.00
N ARG A 30 11.08 1.02 2.88
CA ARG A 30 10.07 -0.04 2.87
C ARG A 30 10.34 -1.03 1.75
N ALA A 31 10.10 -2.30 2.03
CA ALA A 31 10.11 -3.39 1.07
C ALA A 31 8.68 -3.92 0.86
N THR A 32 8.46 -4.54 -0.30
CA THR A 32 7.26 -5.33 -0.55
C THR A 32 7.66 -6.80 -0.48
N GLU A 33 7.02 -7.55 0.41
CA GLU A 33 7.27 -8.97 0.61
C GLU A 33 5.97 -9.74 0.38
N SER A 34 6.06 -10.99 -0.08
CA SER A 34 4.88 -11.86 -0.20
C SER A 34 4.87 -12.86 0.95
N ILE A 35 3.71 -13.06 1.57
CA ILE A 35 3.50 -14.02 2.65
C ILE A 35 2.41 -15.01 2.21
N GLU A 36 2.61 -16.29 2.49
CA GLU A 36 1.58 -17.31 2.34
C GLU A 36 0.53 -17.19 3.44
N THR A 37 -0.74 -17.19 3.04
CA THR A 37 -1.89 -17.10 3.93
C THR A 37 -2.87 -18.25 3.64
N PRO A 38 -3.84 -18.55 4.51
CA PRO A 38 -4.91 -19.50 4.21
C PRO A 38 -5.72 -19.18 2.94
N TYR A 39 -5.65 -17.93 2.46
CA TYR A 39 -6.32 -17.45 1.27
C TYR A 39 -5.38 -17.46 0.03
N GLY A 40 -4.11 -17.84 0.19
CA GLY A 40 -3.07 -17.74 -0.82
C GLY A 40 -2.09 -16.58 -0.58
N PRO A 41 -1.19 -16.29 -1.52
CA PRO A 41 -0.14 -15.29 -1.33
C PRO A 41 -0.73 -13.88 -1.21
N CYS A 42 -0.29 -13.16 -0.18
CA CYS A 42 -0.63 -11.76 0.06
C CYS A 42 0.65 -10.94 0.19
N ARG A 43 0.76 -9.84 -0.57
CA ARG A 43 1.86 -8.90 -0.37
C ARG A 43 1.65 -8.07 0.89
N ILE A 44 2.76 -7.72 1.53
CA ILE A 44 2.83 -6.81 2.67
C ILE A 44 3.85 -5.70 2.36
N LYS A 45 3.57 -4.49 2.85
CA LYS A 45 4.55 -3.43 2.98
C LYS A 45 5.25 -3.59 4.31
N ARG A 46 6.52 -3.95 4.30
CA ARG A 46 7.37 -3.99 5.50
C ARG A 46 8.23 -2.74 5.55
N ALA A 47 8.26 -2.09 6.70
CA ALA A 47 9.13 -0.95 6.98
C ALA A 47 9.87 -1.18 8.30
N VAL A 48 11.12 -0.75 8.35
CA VAL A 48 11.95 -0.76 9.56
C VAL A 48 12.43 0.66 9.78
N ASP A 49 12.07 1.25 10.91
CA ASP A 49 12.49 2.61 11.23
C ASP A 49 13.94 2.67 11.74
N SER A 50 14.42 3.88 12.02
CA SER A 50 15.80 4.09 12.50
C SER A 50 16.06 3.54 13.90
N GLN A 51 15.02 3.20 14.66
CA GLN A 51 15.10 2.56 15.98
C GLN A 51 14.95 1.03 15.89
N GLY A 52 14.76 0.49 14.68
CA GLY A 52 14.53 -0.94 14.46
C GLY A 52 13.08 -1.38 14.66
N GLU A 53 12.13 -0.46 14.87
CA GLU A 53 10.71 -0.79 14.96
C GLU A 53 10.22 -1.32 13.61
N ARG A 54 9.70 -2.55 13.61
CA ARG A 54 9.18 -3.21 12.41
C ARG A 54 7.68 -2.95 12.29
N ARG A 55 7.27 -2.47 11.13
CA ARG A 55 5.85 -2.32 10.78
C ARG A 55 5.56 -3.09 9.51
N ALA A 56 4.46 -3.81 9.51
CA ALA A 56 3.95 -4.49 8.34
C ALA A 56 2.49 -4.12 8.10
N THR A 57 2.13 -3.91 6.85
CA THR A 57 0.74 -3.66 6.45
C THR A 57 0.40 -4.48 5.22
N PRO A 58 -0.69 -5.27 5.22
CA PRO A 58 -1.15 -6.00 4.04
C PRO A 58 -1.49 -5.08 2.88
N GLU A 59 -1.18 -5.48 1.65
CA GLU A 59 -1.57 -4.76 0.44
C GLU A 59 -3.09 -4.86 0.21
N TYR A 60 -3.74 -3.71 0.11
CA TYR A 60 -5.20 -3.62 0.03
C TYR A 60 -5.81 -4.38 -1.14
N GLU A 61 -5.23 -4.25 -2.34
CA GLU A 61 -5.76 -4.94 -3.52
C GLU A 61 -5.64 -6.46 -3.41
N ASP A 62 -4.60 -6.97 -2.77
CA ASP A 62 -4.46 -8.40 -2.49
C ASP A 62 -5.52 -8.82 -1.47
N CYS A 63 -5.64 -8.12 -0.34
CA CYS A 63 -6.67 -8.44 0.67
C CYS A 63 -8.10 -8.39 0.09
N LYS A 64 -8.39 -7.41 -0.76
CA LYS A 64 -9.69 -7.27 -1.43
C LYS A 64 -9.96 -8.41 -2.40
N ARG A 65 -8.95 -8.83 -3.18
CA ARG A 65 -9.03 -9.98 -4.07
C ARG A 65 -9.29 -11.26 -3.28
N LEU A 66 -8.48 -11.52 -2.26
CA LEU A 66 -8.57 -12.68 -1.37
C LEU A 66 -9.93 -12.75 -0.65
N ALA A 67 -10.40 -11.62 -0.11
CA ALA A 67 -11.70 -11.52 0.54
C ALA A 67 -12.86 -11.90 -0.40
N ARG A 68 -12.79 -11.48 -1.68
CA ARG A 68 -13.80 -11.82 -2.70
C ARG A 68 -13.74 -13.29 -3.10
N GLU A 69 -12.54 -13.81 -3.38
CA GLU A 69 -12.33 -15.20 -3.78
C GLU A 69 -12.82 -16.17 -2.70
N TYR A 70 -12.50 -15.91 -1.44
CA TYR A 70 -12.81 -16.78 -0.31
C TYR A 70 -14.11 -16.40 0.43
N ARG A 71 -14.82 -15.36 -0.04
CA ARG A 71 -16.10 -14.89 0.51
C ARG A 71 -16.04 -14.60 2.01
N VAL A 72 -14.96 -13.98 2.46
CA VAL A 72 -14.77 -13.55 3.85
C VAL A 72 -14.71 -12.02 3.94
N PRO A 73 -15.06 -11.42 5.08
CA PRO A 73 -14.88 -9.98 5.27
C PRO A 73 -13.41 -9.59 5.11
N ILE A 74 -13.14 -8.50 4.37
CA ILE A 74 -11.77 -8.01 4.14
C ILE A 74 -11.02 -7.76 5.46
N ARG A 75 -11.72 -7.31 6.49
CA ARG A 75 -11.17 -7.11 7.84
C ARG A 75 -10.52 -8.39 8.39
N ARG A 76 -11.15 -9.55 8.17
CA ARG A 76 -10.62 -10.84 8.61
C ARG A 76 -9.32 -11.18 7.89
N VAL A 77 -9.26 -10.94 6.58
CA VAL A 77 -8.02 -11.14 5.79
C VAL A 77 -6.89 -10.25 6.32
N TYR A 78 -7.17 -8.98 6.63
CA TYR A 78 -6.19 -8.08 7.23
C TYR A 78 -5.67 -8.61 8.58
N GLU A 79 -6.58 -9.00 9.47
CA GLU A 79 -6.24 -9.51 10.81
C GLU A 79 -5.41 -10.79 10.71
N ASP A 80 -5.80 -11.73 9.84
CA ASP A 80 -5.08 -13.00 9.64
C ASP A 80 -3.67 -12.77 9.07
N VAL A 81 -3.52 -11.89 8.07
CA VAL A 81 -2.18 -11.55 7.52
C VAL A 81 -1.31 -10.88 8.57
N LEU A 82 -1.86 -9.92 9.33
CA LEU A 82 -1.12 -9.24 10.40
C LEU A 82 -0.68 -10.21 11.51
N CYS A 83 -1.53 -11.19 11.85
CA CYS A 83 -1.19 -12.24 12.80
C CYS A 83 0.00 -13.07 12.30
N LEU A 84 -0.07 -13.56 11.06
CA LEU A 84 0.99 -14.35 10.42
C LEU A 84 2.31 -13.60 10.28
N VAL A 85 2.28 -12.28 10.05
CA VAL A 85 3.51 -11.49 10.00
C VAL A 85 4.19 -11.46 11.38
N ARG A 86 3.42 -11.32 12.46
CA ARG A 86 3.96 -11.31 13.83
C ARG A 86 4.56 -12.64 14.25
N GLU A 87 4.05 -13.76 13.72
CA GLU A 87 4.58 -15.09 14.01
C GLU A 87 5.91 -15.39 13.28
N LYS A 88 6.20 -14.66 12.19
CA LYS A 88 7.40 -14.85 11.36
C LYS A 88 8.55 -13.88 11.68
N ASP A 89 8.30 -12.89 12.54
CA ASP A 89 9.32 -11.95 13.05
C ASP A 89 9.96 -12.49 14.35
#